data_AF-A0A2D6FX87-F1
#
_entry.id   AF-A0A2D6FX87-F1
#
_cell.length_a   1.000
_cell.length_b   1.000
_cell.length_c   1.000
_cell.angle_alpha   90.00
_cell.angle_beta   90.00
_cell.angle_gamma   90.00
#
_symmetry.space_group_name_H-M   'P 1'
#
loop_
_entity.id
_entity.type
_entity.pdbx_description
1 polymer ?
#
loop_
_entity_poly.entity_id
_entity_poly.type
_entity_poly.pdbx_seq_one_letter_code
_entity_poly.pdbx_strand_id
1 'polypeptide(L)'
;MLKTTGDMVLPTTIIGSLPRPAWHTAKLGGKNFLEAMVDAPWREQYTDAVGVHLRDQEAAGLDICTDGDAHYDEEVGGQSWTSYPLFHMEGFDRKNPEAAVWRAGGIGFPPGHILHDYLEARVMPAIIGPVGPGDLQYAAMWKTAQRMTKKPVKFGTITAELLGAAVDDKYYKDPVERIMALSDALGEELQDLADAGCPVIQMEEPQIHMVPARGPVFGKLDMPELVDVFNNTVKGLRDKTEVWCHTCWGNPAQQRMFLEIQSYKPSLEHLNKVDADVITFESCSSGHIDIEAIGNEISDKKIGLGVIDHHSLQVERPEEIADVIRGALKHIPAERLILCSDCGMGREGMSRRHARYKMISLVLGTNMVRKELGLPEADCIAADGRYSLTRTED
;
A
#
# COMPACT_ATOMS: atom_id res chain seq x y z
N MET A 1 -13.48 -17.03 1.93
CA MET A 1 -14.64 -16.50 1.19
C MET A 1 -14.49 -15.00 1.22
N LEU A 2 -14.55 -14.34 0.06
CA LEU A 2 -14.39 -12.88 -0.04
C LEU A 2 -15.45 -12.18 0.84
N LYS A 3 -15.05 -11.18 1.61
CA LYS A 3 -15.92 -10.51 2.59
C LYS A 3 -16.35 -9.15 2.09
N THR A 4 -15.40 -8.25 1.86
CA THR A 4 -15.67 -6.86 1.46
C THR A 4 -15.98 -6.76 -0.01
N THR A 5 -15.23 -7.48 -0.85
CA THR A 5 -15.37 -7.39 -2.32
C THR A 5 -16.24 -8.47 -2.92
N GLY A 6 -16.82 -9.38 -2.12
CA GLY A 6 -17.55 -10.56 -2.61
C GLY A 6 -18.61 -10.25 -3.66
N ASP A 7 -19.44 -9.22 -3.41
CA ASP A 7 -20.54 -8.82 -4.31
C ASP A 7 -20.18 -7.65 -5.24
N MET A 8 -18.93 -7.18 -5.22
CA MET A 8 -18.48 -6.05 -6.03
C MET A 8 -17.94 -6.52 -7.38
N VAL A 9 -18.35 -5.87 -8.48
CA VAL A 9 -17.83 -6.11 -9.84
C VAL A 9 -17.09 -4.87 -10.31
N LEU A 10 -15.83 -5.04 -10.76
CA LEU A 10 -14.93 -3.94 -11.11
C LEU A 10 -14.80 -2.84 -10.02
N PRO A 11 -14.65 -3.15 -8.72
CA PRO A 11 -14.50 -2.10 -7.72
C PRO A 11 -13.20 -1.31 -7.93
N THR A 12 -13.22 -0.05 -7.52
CA THR A 12 -12.12 0.91 -7.63
C THR A 12 -11.56 1.25 -6.25
N THR A 13 -10.24 1.37 -6.15
CA THR A 13 -9.51 1.76 -4.93
C THR A 13 -8.18 2.41 -5.30
N ILE A 14 -7.48 2.97 -4.33
CA ILE A 14 -6.03 3.21 -4.43
C ILE A 14 -5.27 2.20 -3.56
N ILE A 15 -3.95 2.13 -3.69
CA ILE A 15 -3.13 1.22 -2.88
C ILE A 15 -3.15 1.62 -1.39
N GLY A 16 -2.85 2.88 -1.06
CA GLY A 16 -2.69 3.31 0.33
C GLY A 16 -2.49 4.82 0.44
N SER A 17 -1.23 5.24 0.56
CA SER A 17 -0.81 6.64 0.74
C SER A 17 -1.34 7.65 -0.29
N LEU A 18 -1.66 8.84 0.22
CA LEU A 18 -1.95 10.04 -0.55
C LEU A 18 -1.01 11.19 -0.13
N PRO A 19 -0.72 12.15 -1.02
CA PRO A 19 0.14 13.28 -0.67
C PRO A 19 -0.42 14.07 0.51
N ARG A 20 0.40 14.25 1.55
CA ARG A 20 0.04 14.98 2.77
C ARG A 20 -0.41 16.41 2.44
N PRO A 21 -1.48 16.93 3.06
CA PRO A 21 -1.85 18.33 2.92
C PRO A 21 -0.74 19.25 3.47
N ALA A 22 -0.38 20.30 2.73
CA ALA A 22 0.73 21.20 3.11
C ALA A 22 0.56 21.93 4.46
N TRP A 23 -0.66 21.97 5.00
CA TRP A 23 -0.96 22.54 6.32
C TRP A 23 -0.81 21.51 7.46
N HIS A 24 -0.74 20.20 7.16
CA HIS A 24 -0.53 19.13 8.14
C HIS A 24 0.96 19.03 8.49
N THR A 25 1.39 19.94 9.36
CA THR A 25 2.77 20.12 9.83
C THR A 25 3.07 19.42 11.16
N ALA A 26 2.03 18.97 11.87
CA ALA A 26 2.17 18.18 13.09
C ALA A 26 2.87 16.85 12.79
N LYS A 27 3.83 16.49 13.65
CA LYS A 27 4.59 15.23 13.57
C LYS A 27 4.22 14.33 14.73
N LEU A 28 4.06 13.03 14.44
CA LEU A 28 3.92 12.01 15.46
C LEU A 28 5.23 11.87 16.24
N GLY A 29 6.37 11.85 15.53
CA GLY A 29 7.68 11.62 16.10
C GLY A 29 7.74 10.28 16.85
N GLY A 30 8.36 10.28 18.04
CA GLY A 30 8.45 9.07 18.87
C GLY A 30 7.25 8.81 19.79
N LYS A 31 6.16 9.58 19.69
CA LYS A 31 4.94 9.34 20.47
C LYS A 31 4.13 8.22 19.84
N ASN A 32 3.46 7.38 20.62
CA ASN A 32 2.45 6.50 20.03
C ASN A 32 1.19 7.29 19.62
N PHE A 33 0.40 6.68 18.74
CA PHE A 33 -0.76 7.30 18.13
C PHE A 33 -1.80 7.81 19.16
N LEU A 34 -2.10 7.01 20.19
CA LEU A 34 -3.07 7.38 21.22
C LEU A 34 -2.58 8.55 22.08
N GLU A 35 -1.29 8.61 22.41
CA GLU A 35 -0.70 9.78 23.08
C GLU A 35 -0.77 11.03 22.20
N ALA A 36 -0.48 10.91 20.90
CA ALA A 36 -0.58 12.01 19.96
C ALA A 36 -2.03 12.51 19.79
N MET A 37 -3.02 11.61 19.85
CA MET A 37 -4.45 11.96 19.83
C MET A 37 -4.93 12.75 21.06
N VAL A 38 -4.13 12.86 22.13
CA VAL A 38 -4.41 13.74 23.29
C VAL A 38 -3.94 15.18 23.02
N ASP A 39 -2.95 15.37 22.15
CA ASP A 39 -2.46 16.69 21.74
C ASP A 39 -3.46 17.34 20.78
N ALA A 40 -4.07 18.46 21.19
CA ALA A 40 -5.14 19.08 20.41
C ALA A 40 -4.69 19.53 18.99
N PRO A 41 -3.53 20.20 18.82
CA PRO A 41 -3.03 20.54 17.48
C PRO A 41 -2.77 19.31 16.59
N TRP A 42 -2.13 18.26 17.11
CA TRP A 42 -1.88 17.05 16.33
C TRP A 42 -3.19 16.35 15.95
N ARG A 43 -4.08 16.17 16.92
CA ARG A 43 -5.39 15.54 16.71
C ARG A 43 -6.19 16.24 15.63
N GLU A 44 -6.30 17.56 15.70
CA GLU A 44 -7.04 18.38 14.73
C GLU A 44 -6.45 18.19 13.33
N GLN A 45 -5.13 18.39 13.17
CA GLN A 45 -4.48 18.26 11.87
C GLN A 45 -4.58 16.85 11.29
N TYR A 46 -4.38 15.81 12.11
CA TYR A 46 -4.52 14.43 11.67
C TYR A 46 -5.96 14.11 11.24
N THR A 47 -6.95 14.44 12.07
CA THR A 47 -8.36 14.14 11.72
C THR A 47 -8.84 14.90 10.51
N ASP A 48 -8.41 16.15 10.34
CA ASP A 48 -8.73 16.95 9.16
C ASP A 48 -8.04 16.37 7.91
N ALA A 49 -6.80 15.87 8.04
CA ALA A 49 -6.07 15.34 6.90
C ALA A 49 -6.72 14.04 6.40
N VAL A 50 -7.07 13.14 7.32
CA VAL A 50 -7.84 11.93 7.02
C VAL A 50 -9.20 12.30 6.42
N GLY A 51 -9.92 13.26 6.99
CA GLY A 51 -11.21 13.72 6.48
C GLY A 51 -11.11 14.27 5.05
N VAL A 52 -10.06 15.03 4.75
CA VAL A 52 -9.80 15.55 3.40
C VAL A 52 -9.44 14.44 2.42
N HIS A 53 -8.60 13.48 2.81
CA HIS A 53 -8.28 12.31 1.98
C HIS A 53 -9.53 11.48 1.64
N LEU A 54 -10.35 11.17 2.65
CA LEU A 54 -11.59 10.43 2.45
C LEU A 54 -12.56 11.22 1.57
N ARG A 55 -12.68 12.53 1.77
CA ARG A 55 -13.56 13.37 0.96
C ARG A 55 -13.13 13.41 -0.51
N ASP A 56 -11.83 13.49 -0.78
CA ASP A 56 -11.31 13.45 -2.17
C ASP A 56 -11.60 12.10 -2.84
N GLN A 57 -11.43 10.99 -2.11
CA GLN A 57 -11.71 9.64 -2.60
C GLN A 57 -13.20 9.41 -2.86
N GLU A 58 -14.06 9.82 -1.92
CA GLU A 58 -15.52 9.74 -2.08
C GLU A 58 -16.00 10.60 -3.24
N ALA A 59 -15.45 11.81 -3.39
CA ALA A 59 -15.83 12.72 -4.46
C ALA A 59 -15.37 12.23 -5.84
N ALA A 60 -14.23 11.54 -5.90
CA ALA A 60 -13.79 10.84 -7.10
C ALA A 60 -14.67 9.62 -7.42
N GLY A 61 -15.33 9.04 -6.42
CA GLY A 61 -16.24 7.91 -6.59
C GLY A 61 -15.63 6.54 -6.29
N LEU A 62 -14.47 6.46 -5.61
CA LEU A 62 -13.82 5.19 -5.29
C LEU A 62 -14.72 4.28 -4.44
N ASP A 63 -14.75 2.98 -4.70
CA ASP A 63 -15.61 2.03 -3.98
C ASP A 63 -15.06 1.66 -2.60
N ILE A 64 -13.73 1.60 -2.49
CA ILE A 64 -12.98 1.31 -1.26
C ILE A 64 -12.02 2.47 -1.02
N CYS A 65 -11.99 2.98 0.21
CA CYS A 65 -11.15 4.11 0.59
C CYS A 65 -9.96 3.68 1.46
N THR A 66 -8.99 4.56 1.62
CA THR A 66 -7.88 4.45 2.58
C THR A 66 -7.83 5.72 3.43
N ASP A 67 -7.10 5.71 4.54
CA ASP A 67 -6.82 6.94 5.31
C ASP A 67 -5.76 7.84 4.63
N GLY A 68 -5.22 7.38 3.50
CA GLY A 68 -4.11 8.02 2.79
C GLY A 68 -2.78 7.93 3.52
N ASP A 69 -2.62 6.97 4.43
CA ASP A 69 -1.47 6.80 5.32
C ASP A 69 -1.13 8.08 6.10
N ALA A 70 -2.16 8.84 6.50
CA ALA A 70 -1.99 10.17 7.09
C ALA A 70 -1.27 10.16 8.45
N HIS A 71 -1.07 8.99 9.04
CA HIS A 71 -0.36 8.80 10.31
C HIS A 71 1.16 8.81 10.14
N TYR A 72 1.67 8.53 8.93
CA TYR A 72 3.10 8.59 8.64
C TYR A 72 3.60 10.03 8.54
N ASP A 73 4.70 10.31 9.22
CA ASP A 73 5.35 11.61 9.19
C ASP A 73 5.92 11.93 7.79
N GLU A 74 6.03 13.22 7.48
CA GLU A 74 6.67 13.69 6.25
C GLU A 74 8.20 13.51 6.37
N GLU A 75 8.68 12.40 5.83
CA GLU A 75 10.07 11.98 5.82
C GLU A 75 10.55 11.74 4.37
N VAL A 76 11.85 11.91 4.14
CA VAL A 76 12.50 11.74 2.83
C VAL A 76 12.14 10.39 2.22
N GLY A 77 11.67 10.38 0.97
CA GLY A 77 11.24 9.21 0.22
C GLY A 77 10.09 8.42 0.85
N GLY A 78 9.33 9.02 1.78
CA GLY A 78 8.26 8.33 2.50
C GLY A 78 8.77 7.29 3.50
N GLN A 79 9.94 7.50 4.11
CA GLN A 79 10.57 6.57 5.06
C GLN A 79 9.67 6.19 6.24
N SER A 80 8.73 7.04 6.61
CA SER A 80 7.85 6.81 7.76
C SER A 80 7.03 5.53 7.64
N TRP A 81 6.77 5.06 6.41
CA TRP A 81 6.14 3.75 6.19
C TRP A 81 6.96 2.57 6.74
N THR A 82 8.29 2.63 6.66
CA THR A 82 9.17 1.62 7.26
C THR A 82 9.53 1.96 8.69
N SER A 83 9.75 3.24 9.02
CA SER A 83 10.22 3.63 10.35
C SER A 83 9.13 3.50 11.42
N TYR A 84 7.86 3.81 11.10
CA TYR A 84 6.77 3.76 12.09
C TYR A 84 6.71 2.41 12.83
N PRO A 85 6.63 1.25 12.16
CA PRO A 85 6.57 -0.01 12.90
C PRO A 85 7.81 -0.25 13.76
N LEU A 86 9.00 0.10 13.28
CA LEU A 86 10.25 -0.10 14.01
C LEU A 86 10.35 0.75 15.28
N PHE A 87 9.77 1.94 15.28
CA PHE A 87 9.70 2.81 16.46
C PHE A 87 8.56 2.46 17.41
N HIS A 88 7.63 1.60 17.01
CA HIS A 88 6.44 1.23 17.77
C HIS A 88 6.35 -0.26 18.15
N MET A 89 7.23 -1.11 17.65
CA MET A 89 7.35 -2.50 18.10
C MET A 89 8.24 -2.64 19.35
N GLU A 90 8.00 -3.66 20.16
CA GLU A 90 8.87 -4.03 21.29
C GLU A 90 10.20 -4.59 20.81
N GLY A 91 11.22 -4.59 21.68
CA GLY A 91 12.53 -5.16 21.37
C GLY A 91 13.50 -4.22 20.65
N PHE A 92 13.08 -2.99 20.32
CA PHE A 92 13.88 -1.98 19.62
C PHE A 92 14.48 -0.91 20.54
N ASP A 93 15.71 -0.47 20.27
CA ASP A 93 16.34 0.68 20.95
C ASP A 93 15.82 2.01 20.38
N ARG A 94 14.59 2.35 20.75
CA ARG A 94 13.91 3.57 20.31
C ARG A 94 14.60 4.87 20.75
N LYS A 95 15.49 4.80 21.75
CA LYS A 95 16.15 5.97 22.35
C LYS A 95 17.43 6.35 21.61
N ASN A 96 18.09 5.38 20.98
CA ASN A 96 19.34 5.58 20.29
C ASN A 96 19.26 5.04 18.86
N PRO A 97 18.43 5.64 17.98
CA PRO A 97 18.42 5.25 16.59
C PRO A 97 19.74 5.64 15.93
N GLU A 98 20.28 4.74 15.11
CA GLU A 98 21.57 4.90 14.44
C GLU A 98 21.35 4.95 12.92
N ALA A 99 22.27 5.58 12.19
CA ALA A 99 22.26 5.47 10.74
C ALA A 99 22.39 3.98 10.36
N ALA A 100 21.42 3.46 9.62
CA ALA A 100 21.37 2.06 9.25
C ALA A 100 22.62 1.72 8.43
N VAL A 101 23.38 0.72 8.88
CA VAL A 101 24.49 0.21 8.07
C VAL A 101 23.90 -0.46 6.85
N TRP A 102 24.31 -0.02 5.65
CA TRP A 102 23.89 -0.65 4.42
C TRP A 102 24.31 -2.13 4.40
N ARG A 103 23.34 -3.02 4.55
CA ARG A 103 23.52 -4.48 4.48
C ARG A 103 22.62 -5.06 3.39
N ALA A 104 22.87 -6.32 3.03
CA ALA A 104 22.21 -7.02 1.93
C ALA A 104 20.67 -6.90 1.98
N GLY A 105 20.04 -6.78 0.80
CA GLY A 105 18.58 -6.69 0.65
C GLY A 105 18.05 -5.32 0.17
N GLY A 106 18.91 -4.30 0.02
CA GLY A 106 18.61 -2.98 -0.57
C GLY A 106 19.19 -2.77 -1.99
N ILE A 107 18.63 -1.88 -2.81
CA ILE A 107 19.21 -1.47 -4.11
C ILE A 107 20.07 -0.26 -3.84
N GLY A 108 21.37 -0.36 -4.12
CA GLY A 108 22.32 0.71 -3.83
C GLY A 108 22.24 1.80 -4.88
N PHE A 109 22.17 3.06 -4.45
CA PHE A 109 22.21 4.23 -5.30
C PHE A 109 23.40 5.12 -4.90
N PRO A 110 24.18 5.65 -5.86
CA PRO A 110 25.34 6.48 -5.55
C PRO A 110 24.94 7.89 -5.10
N PRO A 111 25.79 8.61 -4.33
CA PRO A 111 25.58 10.01 -4.02
C PRO A 111 25.28 10.85 -5.27
N GLY A 112 24.29 11.75 -5.17
CA GLY A 112 23.80 12.57 -6.29
C GLY A 112 22.66 11.93 -7.11
N HIS A 113 22.35 10.65 -6.86
CA HIS A 113 21.10 10.05 -7.33
C HIS A 113 19.99 10.35 -6.32
N ILE A 114 18.79 10.73 -6.76
CA ILE A 114 17.66 11.09 -5.85
C ILE A 114 17.33 9.98 -4.84
N LEU A 115 17.43 8.71 -5.24
CA LEU A 115 17.21 7.58 -4.33
C LEU A 115 18.32 7.40 -3.28
N HIS A 116 19.47 8.07 -3.43
CA HIS A 116 20.49 8.11 -2.39
C HIS A 116 19.99 8.85 -1.15
N ASP A 117 19.24 9.95 -1.31
CA ASP A 117 18.66 10.70 -0.20
C ASP A 117 17.76 9.80 0.66
N TYR A 118 16.97 8.93 0.00
CA TYR A 118 16.19 7.90 0.70
C TYR A 118 17.09 6.91 1.45
N LEU A 119 18.23 6.50 0.89
CA LEU A 119 19.16 5.57 1.57
C LEU A 119 19.85 6.20 2.78
N GLU A 120 20.35 7.43 2.67
CA GLU A 120 21.09 8.09 3.75
C GLU A 120 20.18 8.66 4.85
N ALA A 121 18.88 8.87 4.55
CA ALA A 121 17.88 9.25 5.55
C ALA A 121 17.48 8.08 6.49
N ARG A 122 17.99 6.86 6.28
CA ARG A 122 17.68 5.68 7.12
C ARG A 122 18.38 5.78 8.48
N VAL A 123 17.68 6.38 9.44
CA VAL A 123 18.07 6.39 10.85
C VAL A 123 17.06 5.55 11.63
N MET A 124 17.45 4.33 12.00
CA MET A 124 16.53 3.30 12.49
C MET A 124 16.94 2.78 13.87
N PRO A 125 16.01 2.36 14.72
CA PRO A 125 16.34 1.71 15.98
C PRO A 125 16.85 0.29 15.72
N ALA A 126 17.87 -0.14 16.46
CA ALA A 126 18.37 -1.51 16.38
C ALA A 126 17.51 -2.45 17.23
N ILE A 127 17.40 -3.71 16.82
CA ILE A 127 16.81 -4.77 17.66
C ILE A 127 17.81 -5.10 18.77
N ILE A 128 17.40 -4.95 20.03
CA ILE A 128 18.21 -5.19 21.25
C ILE A 128 17.59 -6.21 22.20
N GLY A 129 16.39 -6.70 21.90
CA GLY A 129 15.65 -7.65 22.71
C GLY A 129 14.63 -8.44 21.88
N PRO A 130 13.83 -9.31 22.53
CA PRO A 130 12.76 -10.03 21.85
C PRO A 130 11.74 -9.03 21.27
N VAL A 131 11.39 -9.24 20.00
CA VAL A 131 10.39 -8.43 19.28
C VAL A 131 8.97 -8.82 19.72
N GLY A 132 8.11 -7.81 19.83
CA GLY A 132 6.68 -7.93 20.12
C GLY A 132 5.89 -6.77 19.49
N PRO A 133 4.54 -6.80 19.49
CA PRO A 133 3.71 -5.81 18.80
C PRO A 133 3.89 -4.38 19.32
N GLY A 134 4.14 -4.21 20.62
CA GLY A 134 4.34 -2.90 21.24
C GLY A 134 3.13 -1.97 21.17
N ASP A 135 3.33 -0.77 20.64
CA ASP A 135 2.35 0.32 20.58
C ASP A 135 2.05 0.76 19.14
N LEU A 136 1.99 -0.20 18.20
CA LEU A 136 1.61 0.00 16.80
C LEU A 136 0.22 0.64 16.64
N GLN A 137 -0.78 0.22 17.41
CA GLN A 137 -2.09 0.87 17.54
C GLN A 137 -2.86 1.05 16.21
N TYR A 138 -2.72 0.12 15.27
CA TYR A 138 -3.39 0.15 13.96
C TYR A 138 -4.92 0.18 14.10
N ALA A 139 -5.47 -0.53 15.07
CA ALA A 139 -6.91 -0.51 15.35
C ALA A 139 -7.42 0.91 15.67
N ALA A 140 -6.65 1.72 16.39
CA ALA A 140 -7.03 3.10 16.74
C ALA A 140 -6.98 4.04 15.52
N MET A 141 -5.99 3.86 14.66
CA MET A 141 -5.85 4.59 13.39
C MET A 141 -7.02 4.28 12.46
N TRP A 142 -7.25 2.99 12.20
CA TRP A 142 -8.34 2.56 11.34
C TRP A 142 -9.71 3.01 11.87
N LYS A 143 -9.99 2.87 13.17
CA LYS A 143 -11.24 3.37 13.79
C LYS A 143 -11.43 4.87 13.56
N THR A 144 -10.33 5.64 13.55
CA THR A 144 -10.39 7.08 13.31
C THR A 144 -10.80 7.41 11.88
N ALA A 145 -10.30 6.66 10.89
CA ALA A 145 -10.67 6.84 9.50
C ALA A 145 -12.06 6.25 9.17
N GLN A 146 -12.34 5.01 9.57
CA GLN A 146 -13.59 4.33 9.24
C GLN A 146 -14.82 5.07 9.75
N ARG A 147 -14.76 5.75 10.92
CA ARG A 147 -15.91 6.52 11.43
C ARG A 147 -16.24 7.78 10.62
N MET A 148 -15.38 8.20 9.70
CA MET A 148 -15.56 9.41 8.89
C MET A 148 -16.23 9.13 7.54
N THR A 149 -16.37 7.86 7.14
CA THR A 149 -17.02 7.45 5.88
C THR A 149 -17.89 6.22 6.08
N LYS A 150 -18.88 6.03 5.19
CA LYS A 150 -19.65 4.78 5.11
C LYS A 150 -19.00 3.74 4.20
N LYS A 151 -18.04 4.14 3.37
CA LYS A 151 -17.31 3.21 2.49
C LYS A 151 -16.34 2.37 3.32
N PRO A 152 -16.03 1.14 2.91
CA PRO A 152 -15.01 0.35 3.60
C PRO A 152 -13.66 1.05 3.52
N VAL A 153 -13.00 1.22 4.67
CA VAL A 153 -11.64 1.73 4.75
C VAL A 153 -10.68 0.55 4.84
N LYS A 154 -9.83 0.43 3.81
CA LYS A 154 -8.70 -0.50 3.76
C LYS A 154 -7.52 0.07 4.52
N PHE A 155 -6.91 -0.75 5.36
CA PHE A 155 -5.71 -0.41 6.12
C PHE A 155 -4.50 -1.18 5.57
N GLY A 156 -3.41 -0.47 5.26
CA GLY A 156 -2.17 -1.06 4.74
C GLY A 156 -1.06 -1.09 5.78
N THR A 157 -0.23 -2.13 5.77
CA THR A 157 1.02 -2.16 6.54
C THR A 157 2.10 -2.98 5.83
N ILE A 158 3.33 -2.87 6.33
CA ILE A 158 4.54 -3.50 5.80
C ILE A 158 4.72 -4.93 6.30
N THR A 159 5.41 -5.75 5.52
CA THR A 159 5.74 -7.15 5.85
C THR A 159 7.03 -7.28 6.68
N ALA A 160 7.15 -8.42 7.36
CA ALA A 160 8.18 -8.67 8.37
C ALA A 160 9.62 -8.68 7.80
N GLU A 161 9.80 -9.25 6.62
CA GLU A 161 11.10 -9.34 5.95
C GLU A 161 11.64 -7.97 5.52
N LEU A 162 10.77 -7.04 5.15
CA LEU A 162 11.15 -5.66 4.85
C LEU A 162 11.62 -4.93 6.11
N LEU A 163 10.90 -5.10 7.22
CA LEU A 163 11.33 -4.56 8.52
C LEU A 163 12.68 -5.15 8.94
N GLY A 164 12.84 -6.47 8.83
CA GLY A 164 14.10 -7.15 9.14
C GLY A 164 15.26 -6.72 8.25
N ALA A 165 15.00 -6.36 7.00
CA ALA A 165 15.98 -5.80 6.05
C ALA A 165 16.32 -4.33 6.31
N ALA A 166 15.45 -3.58 7.01
CA ALA A 166 15.63 -2.15 7.24
C ALA A 166 16.45 -1.81 8.50
N VAL A 167 16.68 -2.78 9.40
CA VAL A 167 17.29 -2.53 10.72
C VAL A 167 18.53 -3.37 10.99
N ASP A 168 19.41 -2.79 11.82
CA ASP A 168 20.44 -3.57 12.50
C ASP A 168 19.85 -4.44 13.61
N ASP A 169 20.47 -5.59 13.84
CA ASP A 169 20.06 -6.56 14.85
C ASP A 169 21.24 -6.91 15.76
N LYS A 170 21.06 -6.64 17.05
CA LYS A 170 22.03 -6.90 18.13
C LYS A 170 21.57 -8.06 19.03
N TYR A 171 20.41 -8.67 18.76
CA TYR A 171 19.79 -9.71 19.58
C TYR A 171 19.72 -11.07 18.87
N TYR A 172 19.05 -11.16 17.71
CA TYR A 172 18.95 -12.42 16.99
C TYR A 172 20.22 -12.69 16.19
N LYS A 173 20.63 -13.95 16.16
CA LYS A 173 21.85 -14.38 15.43
C LYS A 173 21.54 -14.87 14.02
N ASP A 174 20.31 -15.34 13.80
CA ASP A 174 19.83 -15.76 12.50
C ASP A 174 18.83 -14.73 11.94
N PRO A 175 19.08 -14.14 10.76
CA PRO A 175 18.11 -13.25 10.12
C PRO A 175 16.74 -13.89 9.90
N VAL A 176 16.64 -15.21 9.74
CA VAL A 176 15.36 -15.92 9.59
C VAL A 176 14.58 -15.91 10.91
N GLU A 177 15.27 -16.16 12.04
CA GLU A 177 14.65 -16.12 13.37
C GLU A 177 14.08 -14.73 13.67
N ARG A 178 14.83 -13.67 13.35
CA ARG A 178 14.35 -12.29 13.45
C ARG A 178 13.09 -12.05 12.60
N ILE A 179 13.09 -12.47 11.34
CA ILE A 179 11.96 -12.23 10.43
C ILE A 179 10.71 -12.95 10.91
N MET A 180 10.84 -14.19 11.41
CA MET A 180 9.72 -14.91 12.00
C MET A 180 9.22 -14.22 13.28
N ALA A 181 10.10 -13.70 14.13
CA ALA A 181 9.68 -12.94 15.31
C ALA A 181 8.93 -11.64 14.95
N LEU A 182 9.37 -10.92 13.91
CA LEU A 182 8.66 -9.77 13.37
C LEU A 182 7.30 -10.16 12.77
N SER A 183 7.24 -11.30 12.08
CA SER A 183 6.02 -11.87 11.51
C SER A 183 4.99 -12.19 12.59
N ASP A 184 5.41 -12.84 13.67
CA ASP A 184 4.55 -13.18 14.82
C ASP A 184 4.01 -11.91 15.49
N ALA A 185 4.89 -10.93 15.75
CA ALA A 185 4.52 -9.66 16.37
C ALA A 185 3.54 -8.84 15.51
N LEU A 186 3.77 -8.76 14.19
CA LEU A 186 2.82 -8.13 13.26
C LEU A 186 1.50 -8.90 13.22
N GLY A 187 1.54 -10.22 13.21
CA GLY A 187 0.35 -11.07 13.22
C GLY A 187 -0.54 -10.78 14.43
N GLU A 188 0.03 -10.60 15.61
CA GLU A 188 -0.73 -10.22 16.83
C GLU A 188 -1.43 -8.85 16.66
N GLU A 189 -0.72 -7.83 16.19
CA GLU A 189 -1.31 -6.49 15.95
C GLU A 189 -2.42 -6.54 14.88
N LEU A 190 -2.24 -7.33 13.83
CA LEU A 190 -3.23 -7.48 12.76
C LEU A 190 -4.48 -8.23 13.23
N GLN A 191 -4.34 -9.16 14.18
CA GLN A 191 -5.48 -9.81 14.82
C GLN A 191 -6.31 -8.79 15.62
N ASP A 192 -5.68 -7.87 16.37
CA ASP A 192 -6.39 -6.77 17.06
C ASP A 192 -7.10 -5.84 16.05
N LEU A 193 -6.43 -5.49 14.95
CA LEU A 193 -7.04 -4.70 13.87
C LEU A 193 -8.25 -5.41 13.23
N ALA A 194 -8.16 -6.71 13.00
CA ALA A 194 -9.28 -7.51 12.47
C ALA A 194 -10.43 -7.61 13.49
N ASP A 195 -10.13 -7.85 14.76
CA ASP A 195 -11.11 -7.92 15.86
C ASP A 195 -11.78 -6.55 16.13
N ALA A 196 -11.09 -5.46 15.84
CA ALA A 196 -11.66 -4.12 15.82
C ALA A 196 -12.71 -3.90 14.72
N GLY A 197 -12.77 -4.78 13.71
CA GLY A 197 -13.73 -4.74 12.61
C GLY A 197 -13.18 -4.17 11.31
N CYS A 198 -11.86 -4.11 11.14
CA CYS A 198 -11.26 -3.66 9.88
C CYS A 198 -11.70 -4.56 8.71
N PRO A 199 -12.34 -4.01 7.66
CA PRO A 199 -12.94 -4.83 6.60
C PRO A 199 -11.91 -5.36 5.59
N VAL A 200 -10.77 -4.66 5.45
CA VAL A 200 -9.69 -5.03 4.55
C VAL A 200 -8.35 -4.68 5.18
N ILE A 201 -7.50 -5.68 5.36
CA ILE A 201 -6.10 -5.53 5.78
C ILE A 201 -5.20 -5.85 4.59
N GLN A 202 -4.35 -4.90 4.21
CA GLN A 202 -3.40 -5.04 3.11
C GLN A 202 -1.97 -5.15 3.64
N MET A 203 -1.27 -6.19 3.20
CA MET A 203 0.16 -6.39 3.44
C MET A 203 0.92 -5.97 2.20
N GLU A 204 1.87 -5.06 2.38
CA GLU A 204 2.77 -4.55 1.34
C GLU A 204 3.96 -5.51 1.21
N GLU A 205 3.86 -6.47 0.29
CA GLU A 205 4.84 -7.53 0.05
C GLU A 205 5.47 -7.33 -1.34
N PRO A 206 6.67 -6.72 -1.40
CA PRO A 206 7.42 -6.66 -2.64
C PRO A 206 8.59 -7.65 -2.70
N GLN A 207 8.91 -8.40 -1.65
CA GLN A 207 10.11 -9.23 -1.65
C GLN A 207 9.96 -10.49 -2.50
N ILE A 208 8.80 -11.16 -2.50
CA ILE A 208 8.57 -12.41 -3.25
C ILE A 208 8.95 -12.20 -4.72
N HIS A 209 8.35 -11.22 -5.38
CA HIS A 209 8.59 -11.03 -6.82
C HIS A 209 9.87 -10.26 -7.14
N MET A 210 10.57 -9.72 -6.14
CA MET A 210 11.90 -9.13 -6.31
C MET A 210 13.04 -10.17 -6.28
N VAL A 211 12.81 -11.39 -5.76
CA VAL A 211 13.84 -12.43 -5.70
C VAL A 211 14.51 -12.71 -7.05
N PRO A 212 13.78 -12.84 -8.19
CA PRO A 212 14.42 -13.04 -9.49
C PRO A 212 15.42 -11.94 -9.89
N ALA A 213 15.19 -10.71 -9.44
CA ALA A 213 16.04 -9.56 -9.75
C ALA A 213 17.19 -9.35 -8.73
N ARG A 214 17.03 -9.84 -7.48
CA ARG A 214 17.88 -9.43 -6.35
C ARG A 214 18.46 -10.58 -5.54
N GLY A 215 18.03 -11.81 -5.83
CA GLY A 215 18.36 -13.01 -5.08
C GLY A 215 17.61 -13.11 -3.75
N PRO A 216 17.80 -14.23 -3.03
CA PRO A 216 17.14 -14.48 -1.75
C PRO A 216 17.45 -13.42 -0.69
N VAL A 217 16.47 -13.05 0.11
CA VAL A 217 16.64 -12.10 1.23
C VAL A 217 17.61 -12.72 2.25
N PHE A 218 18.64 -11.97 2.64
CA PHE A 218 19.79 -12.44 3.44
C PHE A 218 20.52 -13.68 2.87
N GLY A 219 20.34 -14.01 1.59
CA GLY A 219 20.86 -15.24 0.99
C GLY A 219 20.22 -16.52 1.55
N LYS A 220 19.08 -16.41 2.25
CA LYS A 220 18.44 -17.51 2.97
C LYS A 220 16.95 -17.68 2.67
N LEU A 221 16.24 -16.60 2.33
CA LEU A 221 14.80 -16.63 2.09
C LEU A 221 14.53 -16.40 0.59
N ASP A 222 14.25 -17.48 -0.12
CA ASP A 222 13.80 -17.44 -1.52
C ASP A 222 12.26 -17.31 -1.53
N MET A 223 11.64 -17.31 -2.71
CA MET A 223 10.19 -17.13 -2.87
C MET A 223 9.34 -18.09 -2.03
N PRO A 224 9.65 -19.40 -1.89
CA PRO A 224 8.89 -20.29 -1.01
C PRO A 224 8.92 -19.84 0.46
N GLU A 225 10.09 -19.50 0.98
CA GLU A 225 10.21 -19.09 2.38
C GLU A 225 9.57 -17.71 2.63
N LEU A 226 9.60 -16.81 1.65
CA LEU A 226 8.90 -15.52 1.74
C LEU A 226 7.37 -15.70 1.73
N VAL A 227 6.86 -16.66 0.96
CA VAL A 227 5.44 -17.06 1.04
C VAL A 227 5.11 -17.60 2.43
N ASP A 228 5.98 -18.40 3.04
CA ASP A 228 5.78 -18.90 4.40
C ASP A 228 5.75 -17.77 5.44
N VAL A 229 6.63 -16.76 5.31
CA VAL A 229 6.63 -15.56 6.17
C VAL A 229 5.33 -14.76 6.01
N PHE A 230 4.88 -14.51 4.77
CA PHE A 230 3.61 -13.84 4.52
C PHE A 230 2.45 -14.60 5.17
N ASN A 231 2.36 -15.91 4.89
CA ASN A 231 1.28 -16.78 5.37
C ASN A 231 1.27 -16.90 6.90
N ASN A 232 2.43 -16.90 7.55
CA ASN A 232 2.52 -16.83 9.01
C ASN A 232 1.94 -15.52 9.55
N THR A 233 2.33 -14.40 8.95
CA THR A 233 1.91 -13.05 9.39
C THR A 233 0.39 -12.88 9.33
N VAL A 234 -0.26 -13.40 8.28
CA VAL A 234 -1.71 -13.23 8.06
C VAL A 234 -2.57 -14.39 8.58
N LYS A 235 -1.95 -15.35 9.28
CA LYS A 235 -2.60 -16.59 9.70
C LYS A 235 -3.89 -16.34 10.48
N GLY A 236 -5.00 -16.89 9.98
CA GLY A 236 -6.32 -16.78 10.61
C GLY A 236 -7.04 -15.45 10.38
N LEU A 237 -6.43 -14.46 9.70
CA LEU A 237 -7.08 -13.18 9.43
C LEU A 237 -8.25 -13.31 8.43
N ARG A 238 -8.14 -14.20 7.44
CA ARG A 238 -9.18 -14.41 6.41
C ARG A 238 -10.52 -14.92 6.95
N ASP A 239 -10.53 -15.46 8.16
CA ASP A 239 -11.77 -15.82 8.86
C ASP A 239 -12.51 -14.60 9.41
N LYS A 240 -11.80 -13.49 9.62
CA LYS A 240 -12.31 -12.25 10.25
C LYS A 240 -12.48 -11.11 9.24
N THR A 241 -11.49 -10.90 8.37
CA THR A 241 -11.40 -9.79 7.41
C THR A 241 -10.96 -10.26 6.02
N GLU A 242 -10.96 -9.38 5.03
CA GLU A 242 -10.38 -9.66 3.71
C GLU A 242 -8.90 -9.30 3.71
N VAL A 243 -8.03 -10.25 3.34
CA VAL A 243 -6.57 -10.05 3.31
C VAL A 243 -6.10 -9.73 1.91
N TRP A 244 -5.39 -8.63 1.75
CA TRP A 244 -4.83 -8.19 0.47
C TRP A 244 -3.31 -8.29 0.49
N CYS A 245 -2.71 -8.74 -0.61
CA CYS A 245 -1.28 -8.72 -0.85
C CYS A 245 -0.98 -7.66 -1.92
N HIS A 246 -0.36 -6.55 -1.51
CA HIS A 246 0.10 -5.54 -2.45
C HIS A 246 1.52 -5.83 -2.92
N THR A 247 1.67 -6.03 -4.23
CA THR A 247 2.96 -6.21 -4.89
C THR A 247 3.29 -5.01 -5.77
N CYS A 248 4.52 -4.49 -5.68
CA CYS A 248 5.05 -3.40 -6.51
C CYS A 248 6.57 -3.48 -6.65
N TRP A 249 7.14 -2.63 -7.50
CA TRP A 249 8.59 -2.54 -7.71
C TRP A 249 9.25 -1.40 -6.92
N GLY A 250 8.49 -0.81 -5.97
CA GLY A 250 8.89 0.26 -5.05
C GLY A 250 8.77 1.66 -5.63
N ASN A 251 8.43 2.62 -4.77
CA ASN A 251 8.12 4.01 -5.14
C ASN A 251 8.79 5.11 -4.28
N PRO A 252 9.95 4.91 -3.61
CA PRO A 252 10.53 5.99 -2.80
C PRO A 252 10.76 7.24 -3.66
N ALA A 253 10.29 8.40 -3.16
CA ALA A 253 10.36 9.68 -3.86
C ALA A 253 9.76 9.67 -5.28
N GLN A 254 8.73 8.86 -5.52
CA GLN A 254 8.08 8.69 -6.82
C GLN A 254 9.00 8.10 -7.92
N GLN A 255 10.08 7.41 -7.54
CA GLN A 255 11.07 6.90 -8.49
C GLN A 255 11.01 5.39 -8.68
N ARG A 256 11.36 4.95 -9.89
CA ARG A 256 11.61 3.54 -10.19
C ARG A 256 12.89 3.10 -9.51
N MET A 257 12.85 1.95 -8.83
CA MET A 257 14.05 1.38 -8.22
C MET A 257 14.93 0.60 -9.19
N PHE A 258 14.38 0.13 -10.32
CA PHE A 258 15.10 -0.66 -11.33
C PHE A 258 15.21 0.10 -12.64
N LEU A 259 16.34 -0.08 -13.34
CA LEU A 259 16.57 0.50 -14.66
C LEU A 259 15.66 -0.14 -15.73
N GLU A 260 15.55 -1.46 -15.68
CA GLU A 260 14.73 -2.24 -16.63
C GLU A 260 13.33 -2.48 -16.07
N ILE A 261 12.34 -2.56 -16.97
CA ILE A 261 11.00 -3.00 -16.61
C ILE A 261 11.07 -4.45 -16.14
N GLN A 262 10.62 -4.69 -14.92
CA GLN A 262 10.59 -6.03 -14.33
C GLN A 262 9.27 -6.73 -14.65
N SER A 263 9.31 -8.06 -14.76
CA SER A 263 8.13 -8.89 -15.02
C SER A 263 7.78 -9.74 -13.81
N TYR A 264 6.49 -9.90 -13.54
CA TYR A 264 5.95 -10.77 -12.49
C TYR A 264 6.00 -12.25 -12.86
N LYS A 265 6.12 -12.60 -14.16
CA LYS A 265 6.01 -13.98 -14.66
C LYS A 265 6.81 -15.02 -13.86
N PRO A 266 8.07 -14.78 -13.46
CA PRO A 266 8.85 -15.77 -12.71
C PRO A 266 8.28 -16.09 -11.32
N SER A 267 7.43 -15.22 -10.79
CA SER A 267 7.00 -15.23 -9.39
C SER A 267 5.50 -15.51 -9.23
N LEU A 268 4.73 -15.55 -10.32
CA LEU A 268 3.27 -15.72 -10.29
C LEU A 268 2.84 -17.01 -9.58
N GLU A 269 3.55 -18.12 -9.76
CA GLU A 269 3.23 -19.38 -9.07
C GLU A 269 3.36 -19.24 -7.55
N HIS A 270 4.38 -18.50 -7.07
CA HIS A 270 4.58 -18.25 -5.64
C HIS A 270 3.59 -17.23 -5.10
N LEU A 271 3.33 -16.16 -5.84
CA LEU A 271 2.30 -15.19 -5.48
C LEU A 271 0.92 -15.86 -5.38
N ASN A 272 0.60 -16.83 -6.23
CA ASN A 272 -0.66 -17.58 -6.13
C ASN A 272 -0.79 -18.38 -4.82
N LYS A 273 0.32 -18.71 -4.14
CA LYS A 273 0.36 -19.47 -2.89
C LYS A 273 0.27 -18.58 -1.63
N VAL A 274 0.30 -17.26 -1.76
CA VAL A 274 0.11 -16.35 -0.61
C VAL A 274 -1.32 -16.46 -0.08
N ASP A 275 -1.48 -16.47 1.24
CA ASP A 275 -2.76 -16.59 1.92
C ASP A 275 -3.51 -15.24 1.94
N ALA A 276 -3.82 -14.74 0.75
CA ALA A 276 -4.60 -13.54 0.51
C ALA A 276 -5.85 -13.84 -0.32
N ASP A 277 -6.84 -12.98 -0.17
CA ASP A 277 -8.08 -12.94 -0.95
C ASP A 277 -7.91 -12.14 -2.25
N VAL A 278 -7.03 -11.13 -2.22
CA VAL A 278 -6.72 -10.23 -3.33
C VAL A 278 -5.21 -10.07 -3.47
N ILE A 279 -4.69 -10.12 -4.69
CA ILE A 279 -3.32 -9.72 -5.01
C ILE A 279 -3.36 -8.52 -5.94
N THR A 280 -2.67 -7.44 -5.60
CA THR A 280 -2.58 -6.27 -6.46
C THR A 280 -1.23 -6.22 -7.17
N PHE A 281 -1.22 -5.85 -8.45
CA PHE A 281 -0.04 -5.79 -9.31
C PHE A 281 0.20 -4.38 -9.84
N GLU A 282 1.41 -3.87 -9.65
CA GLU A 282 1.93 -2.74 -10.42
C GLU A 282 2.00 -3.11 -11.92
N SER A 283 1.11 -2.56 -12.73
CA SER A 283 0.94 -2.97 -14.13
C SER A 283 1.04 -1.80 -15.11
N CYS A 284 0.59 -0.61 -14.74
CA CYS A 284 0.57 0.57 -15.61
C CYS A 284 1.99 1.02 -16.00
N SER A 285 2.89 1.11 -15.03
CA SER A 285 4.29 1.54 -15.21
C SER A 285 5.09 0.60 -16.12
N SER A 286 4.64 -0.65 -16.27
CA SER A 286 5.24 -1.66 -17.14
C SER A 286 4.66 -1.66 -18.56
N GLY A 287 3.61 -0.87 -18.83
CA GLY A 287 2.84 -0.97 -20.06
C GLY A 287 1.99 -2.24 -20.12
N HIS A 288 1.58 -2.78 -18.96
CA HIS A 288 0.66 -3.91 -18.83
C HIS A 288 1.15 -5.24 -19.43
N ILE A 289 2.47 -5.44 -19.49
CA ILE A 289 3.10 -6.58 -20.20
C ILE A 289 2.72 -7.97 -19.65
N ASP A 290 2.24 -8.05 -18.41
CA ASP A 290 1.98 -9.30 -17.72
C ASP A 290 0.48 -9.62 -17.51
N ILE A 291 -0.46 -8.82 -18.04
CA ILE A 291 -1.90 -9.01 -17.81
C ILE A 291 -2.36 -10.44 -18.14
N GLU A 292 -1.95 -10.97 -19.30
CA GLU A 292 -2.33 -12.33 -19.71
C GLU A 292 -1.78 -13.39 -18.75
N ALA A 293 -0.50 -13.27 -18.37
CA ALA A 293 0.12 -14.24 -17.46
C ALA A 293 -0.51 -14.18 -16.07
N ILE A 294 -0.79 -12.98 -15.56
CA ILE A 294 -1.49 -12.77 -14.28
C ILE A 294 -2.87 -13.45 -14.31
N GLY A 295 -3.66 -13.24 -15.37
CA GLY A 295 -4.99 -13.84 -15.51
C GLY A 295 -4.98 -15.36 -15.61
N ASN A 296 -3.91 -15.94 -16.19
CA ASN A 296 -3.77 -17.39 -16.34
C ASN A 296 -3.28 -18.09 -15.06
N GLU A 297 -2.32 -17.48 -14.34
CA GLU A 297 -1.67 -18.13 -13.18
C GLU A 297 -2.38 -17.85 -11.85
N ILE A 298 -2.82 -16.61 -11.63
CA ILE A 298 -3.51 -16.27 -10.39
C ILE A 298 -4.91 -16.85 -10.44
N SER A 299 -5.17 -17.83 -9.58
CA SER A 299 -6.41 -18.60 -9.50
C SER A 299 -7.05 -18.41 -8.13
N ASP A 300 -8.38 -18.52 -8.05
CA ASP A 300 -9.15 -18.47 -6.79
C ASP A 300 -9.01 -17.20 -5.92
N LYS A 301 -8.44 -16.13 -6.50
CA LYS A 301 -8.28 -14.80 -5.88
C LYS A 301 -8.82 -13.71 -6.80
N LYS A 302 -9.15 -12.54 -6.23
CA LYS A 302 -9.31 -11.32 -7.04
C LYS A 302 -7.95 -10.71 -7.37
N ILE A 303 -7.91 -9.99 -8.48
CA ILE A 303 -6.72 -9.34 -9.01
C ILE A 303 -6.96 -7.83 -8.96
N GLY A 304 -6.14 -7.13 -8.18
CA GLY A 304 -6.00 -5.67 -8.25
C GLY A 304 -5.07 -5.31 -9.39
N LEU A 305 -5.60 -4.72 -10.44
CA LEU A 305 -4.82 -4.28 -11.59
C LEU A 305 -4.51 -2.79 -11.47
N GLY A 306 -3.22 -2.46 -11.37
CA GLY A 306 -2.75 -1.09 -11.45
C GLY A 306 -3.00 -0.49 -12.84
N VAL A 307 -3.81 0.57 -12.90
CA VAL A 307 -4.16 1.32 -14.14
C VAL A 307 -3.84 2.81 -14.02
N ILE A 308 -3.14 3.20 -12.95
CA ILE A 308 -2.61 4.55 -12.72
C ILE A 308 -1.12 4.40 -12.42
N ASP A 309 -0.28 5.05 -13.22
CA ASP A 309 1.16 5.11 -12.96
C ASP A 309 1.44 6.20 -11.91
N HIS A 310 2.01 5.79 -10.79
CA HIS A 310 2.36 6.67 -9.70
C HIS A 310 3.67 7.44 -9.98
N HIS A 311 4.51 6.98 -10.92
CA HIS A 311 5.77 7.63 -11.29
C HIS A 311 5.57 8.91 -12.12
N SER A 312 4.42 9.03 -12.79
CA SER A 312 4.14 10.13 -13.71
C SER A 312 3.22 11.17 -13.09
N LEU A 313 3.51 12.45 -13.34
CA LEU A 313 2.59 13.55 -13.03
C LEU A 313 1.52 13.75 -14.11
N GLN A 314 1.69 13.13 -15.29
CA GLN A 314 0.64 13.10 -16.29
C GLN A 314 -0.53 12.28 -15.73
N VAL A 315 -1.71 12.90 -15.70
CA VAL A 315 -2.96 12.21 -15.36
C VAL A 315 -3.36 11.39 -16.59
N GLU A 316 -3.60 10.10 -16.38
CA GLU A 316 -4.10 9.15 -17.37
C GLU A 316 -5.46 9.63 -17.88
N ARG A 317 -5.76 9.40 -19.15
CA ARG A 317 -7.09 9.70 -19.71
C ARG A 317 -8.07 8.58 -19.35
N PRO A 318 -9.35 8.88 -19.05
CA PRO A 318 -10.35 7.85 -18.78
C PRO A 318 -10.45 6.79 -19.89
N GLU A 319 -10.28 7.20 -21.15
CA GLU A 319 -10.31 6.30 -22.30
C GLU A 319 -9.15 5.31 -22.30
N GLU A 320 -7.94 5.74 -21.89
CA GLU A 320 -6.76 4.87 -21.78
C GLU A 320 -7.00 3.79 -20.72
N ILE A 321 -7.57 4.19 -19.58
CA ILE A 321 -7.94 3.27 -18.50
C ILE A 321 -9.01 2.29 -18.98
N ALA A 322 -10.05 2.76 -19.67
CA ALA A 322 -11.09 1.89 -20.22
C ALA A 322 -10.53 0.86 -21.22
N ASP A 323 -9.59 1.26 -22.09
CA ASP A 323 -8.93 0.36 -23.03
C ASP A 323 -8.12 -0.73 -22.33
N VAL A 324 -7.40 -0.38 -21.25
CA VAL A 324 -6.69 -1.35 -20.42
C VAL A 324 -7.66 -2.33 -19.77
N ILE A 325 -8.76 -1.86 -19.21
CA ILE A 325 -9.78 -2.71 -18.58
C ILE A 325 -10.37 -3.68 -19.62
N ARG A 326 -10.72 -3.21 -20.82
CA ARG A 326 -11.20 -4.09 -21.92
C ARG A 326 -10.17 -5.13 -22.32
N GLY A 327 -8.89 -4.79 -22.29
CA GLY A 327 -7.77 -5.72 -22.48
C GLY A 327 -7.73 -6.79 -21.38
N ALA A 328 -7.77 -6.37 -20.12
CA ALA A 328 -7.77 -7.25 -18.96
C ALA A 328 -8.94 -8.23 -18.95
N LEU A 329 -10.15 -7.77 -19.34
CA LEU A 329 -11.36 -8.60 -19.39
C LEU A 329 -11.30 -9.77 -20.39
N LYS A 330 -10.29 -9.81 -21.27
CA LYS A 330 -10.03 -10.98 -22.14
C LYS A 330 -9.40 -12.15 -21.38
N HIS A 331 -8.77 -11.88 -20.23
CA HIS A 331 -7.99 -12.84 -19.46
C HIS A 331 -8.50 -12.99 -18.02
N ILE A 332 -9.15 -11.96 -17.47
CA ILE A 332 -9.63 -11.91 -16.09
C ILE A 332 -11.14 -11.61 -16.09
N PRO A 333 -11.97 -12.48 -15.49
CA PRO A 333 -13.40 -12.21 -15.34
C PRO A 333 -13.69 -10.92 -14.55
N ALA A 334 -14.74 -10.18 -14.92
CA ALA A 334 -15.05 -8.87 -14.34
C ALA A 334 -15.28 -8.91 -12.82
N GLU A 335 -15.86 -9.98 -12.31
CA GLU A 335 -16.10 -10.23 -10.89
C GLU A 335 -14.80 -10.45 -10.09
N ARG A 336 -13.70 -10.81 -10.77
CA ARG A 336 -12.38 -11.00 -10.15
C ARG A 336 -11.46 -9.79 -10.32
N LEU A 337 -11.83 -8.81 -11.14
CA LEU A 337 -10.98 -7.66 -11.44
C LEU A 337 -11.32 -6.48 -10.53
N ILE A 338 -10.31 -5.94 -9.86
CA ILE A 338 -10.33 -4.69 -9.06
C ILE A 338 -9.40 -3.70 -9.75
N LEU A 339 -9.79 -2.44 -9.87
CA LEU A 339 -8.98 -1.41 -10.53
C LEU A 339 -8.34 -0.50 -9.49
N CYS A 340 -7.02 -0.34 -9.57
CA CYS A 340 -6.29 0.44 -8.58
C CYS A 340 -5.16 1.28 -9.18
N SER A 341 -4.46 2.04 -8.33
CA SER A 341 -3.16 2.58 -8.68
C SER A 341 -2.08 1.50 -8.63
N ASP A 342 -0.96 1.73 -9.32
CA ASP A 342 0.19 0.81 -9.30
C ASP A 342 0.82 0.68 -7.92
N CYS A 343 0.91 1.78 -7.19
CA CYS A 343 1.47 1.87 -5.84
C CYS A 343 0.78 3.04 -5.09
N GLY A 344 1.24 3.33 -3.88
CA GLY A 344 0.85 4.52 -3.14
C GLY A 344 1.29 5.81 -3.86
N MET A 345 0.51 6.89 -3.71
CA MET A 345 0.78 8.18 -4.35
C MET A 345 1.33 9.23 -3.36
N GLY A 346 1.53 8.88 -2.09
CA GLY A 346 1.90 9.83 -1.03
C GLY A 346 3.36 9.82 -0.59
N ARG A 347 4.23 9.00 -1.18
CA ARG A 347 5.63 8.84 -0.75
C ARG A 347 6.59 9.84 -1.39
N GLU A 348 6.26 11.12 -1.24
CA GLU A 348 6.98 12.26 -1.84
C GLU A 348 6.93 12.29 -3.39
N GLY A 349 7.08 13.47 -4.00
CA GLY A 349 7.14 13.65 -5.47
C GLY A 349 5.82 14.03 -6.16
N MET A 350 4.68 13.49 -5.71
CA MET A 350 3.36 13.82 -6.29
C MET A 350 2.58 14.83 -5.43
N SER A 351 1.90 15.79 -6.07
CA SER A 351 1.00 16.72 -5.34
C SER A 351 -0.41 16.16 -5.17
N ARG A 352 -1.13 16.63 -4.14
CA ARG A 352 -2.55 16.28 -3.91
C ARG A 352 -3.44 16.48 -5.13
N ARG A 353 -3.17 17.51 -5.93
CA ARG A 353 -3.94 17.79 -7.15
C ARG A 353 -3.80 16.63 -8.15
N HIS A 354 -2.58 16.17 -8.40
CA HIS A 354 -2.34 15.06 -9.33
C HIS A 354 -3.01 13.78 -8.84
N ALA A 355 -2.82 13.42 -7.56
CA ALA A 355 -3.45 12.24 -6.97
C ALA A 355 -4.99 12.29 -7.07
N ARG A 356 -5.60 13.45 -6.79
CA ARG A 356 -7.05 13.65 -6.94
C ARG A 356 -7.53 13.41 -8.36
N TYR A 357 -6.88 14.00 -9.37
CA TYR A 357 -7.31 13.83 -10.76
C TYR A 357 -7.02 12.43 -11.31
N LYS A 358 -5.98 11.74 -10.82
CA LYS A 358 -5.74 10.32 -11.11
C LYS A 358 -6.86 9.44 -10.57
N MET A 359 -7.34 9.68 -9.34
CA MET A 359 -8.50 8.96 -8.78
C MET A 359 -9.78 9.23 -9.58
N ILE A 360 -10.02 10.47 -9.99
CA ILE A 360 -11.18 10.83 -10.84
C ILE A 360 -11.08 10.07 -12.17
N SER A 361 -9.92 10.08 -12.83
CA SER A 361 -9.74 9.39 -14.10
C SER A 361 -9.95 7.89 -13.99
N LEU A 362 -9.40 7.26 -12.94
CA LEU A 362 -9.62 5.85 -12.61
C LEU A 362 -11.10 5.50 -12.58
N VAL A 363 -11.91 6.28 -11.85
CA VAL A 363 -13.35 6.02 -11.73
C VAL A 363 -14.08 6.29 -13.03
N LEU A 364 -13.77 7.38 -13.74
CA LEU A 364 -14.41 7.70 -15.02
C LEU A 364 -14.14 6.61 -16.07
N GLY A 365 -12.88 6.16 -16.20
CA GLY A 365 -12.51 5.09 -17.12
C GLY A 365 -13.17 3.76 -16.76
N THR A 366 -13.24 3.45 -15.47
CA THR A 366 -13.97 2.26 -14.98
C THR A 366 -15.46 2.34 -15.26
N ASN A 367 -16.09 3.52 -15.09
CA ASN A 367 -17.51 3.74 -15.36
C ASN A 367 -17.86 3.53 -16.83
N MET A 368 -16.97 3.91 -17.77
CA MET A 368 -17.18 3.62 -19.20
C MET A 368 -17.38 2.12 -19.44
N VAL A 369 -16.54 1.28 -18.82
CA VAL A 369 -16.64 -0.18 -18.96
C VAL A 369 -17.81 -0.75 -18.16
N ARG A 370 -18.08 -0.25 -16.95
CA ARG A 370 -19.28 -0.64 -16.17
C ARG A 370 -20.55 -0.42 -16.98
N LYS A 371 -20.68 0.74 -17.64
CA LYS A 371 -21.80 1.07 -18.51
C LYS A 371 -21.94 0.10 -19.69
N GLU A 372 -20.82 -0.26 -20.34
CA GLU A 372 -20.79 -1.25 -21.42
C GLU A 372 -21.28 -2.64 -20.96
N LEU A 373 -20.98 -3.00 -19.71
CA LEU A 373 -21.38 -4.26 -19.09
C LEU A 373 -22.77 -4.22 -18.41
N GLY A 374 -23.47 -3.07 -18.44
CA GLY A 374 -24.76 -2.90 -17.75
C GLY A 374 -24.66 -2.91 -16.22
N LEU A 375 -23.47 -2.63 -15.67
CA LEU A 375 -23.22 -2.51 -14.24
C LEU A 375 -23.53 -1.08 -13.76
N PRO A 376 -23.87 -0.89 -12.47
CA PRO A 376 -24.01 0.44 -11.90
C PRO A 376 -22.72 1.26 -12.03
N GLU A 377 -22.84 2.51 -12.49
CA GLU A 377 -21.75 3.48 -12.48
C GLU A 377 -21.55 4.03 -11.06
N ALA A 378 -20.29 4.27 -10.65
CA ALA A 378 -20.00 4.97 -9.41
C ALA A 378 -20.26 6.47 -9.57
N ASP A 379 -20.86 7.09 -8.57
CA ASP A 379 -21.08 8.53 -8.55
C ASP A 379 -19.75 9.28 -8.37
N CYS A 380 -19.40 10.10 -9.36
CA CYS A 380 -18.19 10.94 -9.38
C CYS A 380 -18.61 12.41 -9.33
N ILE A 381 -19.00 12.88 -8.16
CA ILE A 381 -19.44 14.28 -7.96
C ILE A 381 -18.35 15.29 -8.31
N ALA A 382 -17.07 14.91 -8.25
CA ALA A 382 -15.95 15.76 -8.66
C ALA A 382 -15.92 16.04 -10.17
N ALA A 383 -16.60 15.23 -10.99
CA ALA A 383 -16.72 15.38 -12.44
C ALA A 383 -18.13 15.82 -12.88
N ASP A 384 -19.04 16.11 -11.94
CA ASP A 384 -20.41 16.49 -12.25
C ASP A 384 -20.49 17.95 -12.73
N GLY A 385 -20.89 18.11 -14.00
CA GLY A 385 -20.98 19.41 -14.68
C GLY A 385 -21.94 20.40 -14.02
N ARG A 386 -22.91 19.96 -13.23
CA ARG A 386 -23.84 20.85 -12.50
C ARG A 386 -23.14 21.75 -11.48
N TYR A 387 -22.00 21.31 -10.97
CA TYR A 387 -21.17 22.07 -10.03
C TYR A 387 -20.00 22.78 -10.72
N SER A 388 -19.94 22.74 -12.06
CA SER A 388 -18.90 23.45 -12.79
C SER A 388 -19.05 24.95 -12.61
N LEU A 389 -17.93 25.62 -12.38
CA LEU A 389 -17.87 27.09 -12.35
C LEU A 389 -17.78 27.69 -13.75
N THR A 390 -17.52 26.87 -14.77
CA THR A 390 -17.56 27.30 -16.18
C THR A 390 -19.00 27.41 -16.62
N ARG A 391 -19.37 28.55 -17.20
CA ARG A 391 -20.68 28.71 -17.86
C ARG A 391 -20.58 28.14 -19.27
N THR A 392 -21.47 27.23 -19.64
CA THR A 392 -21.70 26.88 -21.05
C THR A 392 -22.68 27.90 -21.62
N GLU A 393 -22.39 28.44 -22.80
CA GLU A 393 -23.43 29.09 -23.60
C GLU A 393 -24.27 27.96 -24.22
N ASP A 394 -25.57 27.95 -23.90
CA ASP A 394 -26.54 27.00 -24.45
C ASP A 394 -26.74 27.16 -25.97
#